data_AF-A0A438NAB1-F1
#
_entry.id   AF-A0A438NAB1-F1
#
_cell.length_a   1.000
_cell.length_b   1.000
_cell.length_c   1.000
_cell.angle_alpha   90.00
_cell.angle_beta   90.00
_cell.angle_gamma   90.00
#
_symmetry.space_group_name_H-M   'P 1'
#
loop_
_entity.id
_entity.type
_entity.pdbx_description
1 polymer ?
#
loop_
_entity_poly.entity_id
_entity_poly.type
_entity_poly.pdbx_seq_one_letter_code
_entity_poly.pdbx_strand_id
1 'polypeptide(L)'
;MSGRPVEGSLFIYAPNKVAPAVFAVLFAISAVGHIWQCYHYKAFKLVGLQPLCAVLFTLGYALREYGAFNYLYNTQNLIIFILSQVFIYVCPPLLELANYHVLGRILYYVPHLAPIPGSRVMSIFGGLMALIELLNSLGVSLSANPSSSESTQKLGSHLTIAAVSMQLAAICIFVILSVIFHRRCIRAKIRARPVSTPLKTMYVSMTLILIRCIYRLVEHLDFVSIDINDFESLLRLSPILRYEWFFYVFEATLMLLNSVLWNVWNPARYMPRKYHIYLDKDGVTELEGKKDNRSLQHKLLSLLTFGLLFRKKVEGPRFQELEDYPTPVRSTHP
;
A
#
# COMPACT_ATOMS: atom_id res chain seq x y z
N MET A 1 22.15 -20.33 3.74
CA MET A 1 22.89 -19.17 3.18
C MET A 1 23.97 -18.80 4.17
N SER A 2 25.22 -18.64 3.73
CA SER A 2 26.38 -18.54 4.63
C SER A 2 26.48 -17.20 5.38
N GLY A 3 25.73 -16.17 4.98
CA GLY A 3 25.79 -14.83 5.58
C GLY A 3 27.14 -14.12 5.40
N ARG A 4 28.04 -14.71 4.59
CA ARG A 4 29.36 -14.19 4.32
C ARG A 4 29.27 -13.15 3.20
N PRO A 5 29.84 -11.95 3.39
CA PRO A 5 29.98 -10.98 2.32
C PRO A 5 30.77 -11.57 1.15
N VAL A 6 30.39 -11.21 -0.06
CA VAL A 6 31.08 -11.56 -1.31
C VAL A 6 31.45 -10.25 -2.00
N GLU A 7 32.75 -10.08 -2.26
CA GLU A 7 33.28 -8.89 -2.91
C GLU A 7 32.66 -8.70 -4.30
N GLY A 8 32.28 -7.46 -4.62
CA GLY A 8 31.60 -7.11 -5.88
C GLY A 8 30.16 -7.61 -6.00
N SER A 9 29.57 -8.21 -4.95
CA SER A 9 28.16 -8.61 -4.96
C SER A 9 27.23 -7.40 -4.78
N LEU A 10 26.23 -7.27 -5.65
CA LEU A 10 25.15 -6.28 -5.53
C LEU A 10 24.24 -6.53 -4.32
N PHE A 11 24.21 -7.76 -3.79
CA PHE A 11 23.40 -8.16 -2.64
C PHE A 11 24.20 -8.21 -1.34
N ILE A 12 25.48 -7.80 -1.34
CA ILE A 12 26.46 -7.99 -0.26
C ILE A 12 26.86 -9.47 -0.06
N TYR A 13 25.90 -10.39 -0.12
CA TYR A 13 26.09 -11.85 0.02
C TYR A 13 25.85 -12.59 -1.30
N ALA A 14 26.06 -13.91 -1.32
CA ALA A 14 25.60 -14.78 -2.40
C ALA A 14 24.10 -15.08 -2.22
N PRO A 15 23.21 -14.57 -3.09
CA PRO A 15 21.76 -14.69 -2.95
C PRO A 15 21.22 -16.09 -3.28
N ASN A 16 20.00 -16.35 -2.83
CA ASN A 16 19.31 -17.61 -3.04
C ASN A 16 18.72 -17.67 -4.44
N LYS A 17 19.02 -18.75 -5.17
CA LYS A 17 18.57 -18.94 -6.55
C LYS A 17 17.13 -19.46 -6.66
N VAL A 18 16.64 -20.16 -5.63
CA VAL A 18 15.34 -20.87 -5.66
C VAL A 18 14.23 -20.00 -5.06
N ALA A 19 14.49 -19.31 -3.96
CA ALA A 19 13.48 -18.56 -3.24
C ALA A 19 12.81 -17.46 -4.11
N PRO A 20 13.54 -16.62 -4.88
CA PRO A 20 12.92 -15.65 -5.78
C PRO A 20 11.97 -16.30 -6.81
N ALA A 21 12.38 -17.43 -7.41
CA ALA A 21 11.56 -18.14 -8.39
C ALA A 21 10.23 -18.60 -7.79
N VAL A 22 10.28 -19.16 -6.56
CA VAL A 22 9.07 -19.57 -5.82
C VAL A 22 8.15 -18.37 -5.57
N PHE A 23 8.67 -17.25 -5.08
CA PHE A 23 7.86 -16.05 -4.85
C PHE A 23 7.30 -15.48 -6.17
N ALA A 24 8.08 -15.47 -7.26
CA ALA A 24 7.62 -15.03 -8.56
C ALA A 24 6.41 -15.84 -9.04
N VAL A 25 6.47 -17.18 -8.94
CA VAL A 25 5.34 -18.06 -9.30
C VAL A 25 4.13 -17.82 -8.40
N LEU A 26 4.31 -17.69 -7.09
CA LEU A 26 3.21 -17.47 -6.15
C LEU A 26 2.52 -16.11 -6.37
N PHE A 27 3.29 -15.05 -6.63
CA PHE A 27 2.73 -13.75 -7.02
C PHE A 27 2.08 -13.78 -8.39
N ALA A 28 2.58 -14.57 -9.35
CA ALA A 28 1.96 -14.73 -10.66
C ALA A 28 0.58 -15.40 -10.55
N ILE A 29 0.47 -16.46 -9.75
CA ILE A 29 -0.81 -17.11 -9.44
C ILE A 29 -1.76 -16.11 -8.77
N SER A 30 -1.25 -15.34 -7.81
CA SER A 30 -2.03 -14.29 -7.15
C SER A 30 -2.51 -13.21 -8.13
N ALA A 31 -1.67 -12.81 -9.09
CA ALA A 31 -1.98 -11.83 -10.12
C ALA A 31 -3.10 -12.32 -11.04
N VAL A 32 -3.02 -13.57 -11.51
CA VAL A 32 -4.10 -14.18 -12.31
C VAL A 32 -5.42 -14.15 -11.55
N GLY A 33 -5.40 -14.50 -10.25
CA GLY A 33 -6.56 -14.42 -9.37
C GLY A 33 -7.16 -13.01 -9.31
N HIS A 34 -6.35 -12.00 -8.99
CA HIS A 34 -6.81 -10.61 -8.88
C HIS A 34 -7.34 -10.07 -10.21
N ILE A 35 -6.66 -10.37 -11.32
CA ILE A 35 -7.05 -9.93 -12.67
C ILE A 35 -8.41 -10.54 -13.02
N TRP A 36 -8.58 -11.86 -12.84
CA TRP A 36 -9.85 -12.53 -13.08
C TRP A 36 -10.97 -11.94 -12.23
N GLN A 37 -10.72 -11.70 -10.93
CA GLN A 37 -11.71 -11.09 -10.04
C GLN A 37 -12.08 -9.67 -10.47
N CYS A 38 -11.12 -8.87 -10.92
CA CYS A 38 -11.38 -7.52 -11.40
C CYS A 38 -12.30 -7.51 -12.64
N TYR A 39 -12.09 -8.44 -13.57
CA TYR A 39 -12.95 -8.60 -14.75
C TYR A 39 -14.33 -9.16 -14.38
N HIS A 40 -14.37 -10.25 -13.60
CA HIS A 40 -15.60 -10.94 -13.22
C HIS A 40 -16.53 -10.05 -12.37
N TYR A 41 -15.99 -9.37 -11.36
CA TYR A 41 -16.79 -8.48 -10.49
C TYR A 41 -16.96 -7.06 -11.04
N LYS A 42 -16.30 -6.71 -12.17
CA LYS A 42 -16.22 -5.36 -12.75
C LYS A 42 -15.72 -4.33 -11.72
N ALA A 43 -14.67 -4.71 -10.98
CA ALA A 43 -14.22 -4.04 -9.78
C ALA A 43 -12.85 -3.35 -9.90
N PHE A 44 -12.35 -3.15 -11.12
CA PHE A 44 -11.05 -2.48 -11.38
C PHE A 44 -10.90 -1.14 -10.66
N LYS A 45 -11.98 -0.36 -10.53
CA LYS A 45 -11.94 0.93 -9.79
C LYS A 45 -11.76 0.76 -8.29
N LEU A 46 -12.19 -0.37 -7.72
CA LEU A 46 -12.14 -0.63 -6.29
C LEU A 46 -10.83 -1.29 -5.88
N VAL A 47 -10.44 -2.34 -6.61
CA VAL A 47 -9.33 -3.23 -6.24
C VAL A 47 -8.19 -3.24 -7.25
N GLY A 48 -8.19 -2.38 -8.28
CA GLY A 48 -7.22 -2.42 -9.38
C GLY A 48 -5.74 -2.24 -8.98
N LEU A 49 -5.46 -1.69 -7.81
CA LEU A 49 -4.09 -1.63 -7.26
C LEU A 49 -3.56 -3.01 -6.87
N GLN A 50 -4.43 -3.96 -6.46
CA GLN A 50 -4.06 -5.32 -6.08
C GLN A 50 -3.45 -6.13 -7.24
N PRO A 51 -4.10 -6.26 -8.42
CA PRO A 51 -3.50 -6.95 -9.56
C PRO A 51 -2.24 -6.23 -10.07
N LEU A 52 -2.21 -4.88 -10.04
CA LEU A 52 -1.01 -4.13 -10.40
C LEU A 52 0.18 -4.53 -9.52
N CYS A 53 0.00 -4.52 -8.20
CA CYS A 53 1.06 -4.92 -7.25
C CYS A 53 1.45 -6.39 -7.44
N ALA A 54 0.51 -7.30 -7.67
CA ALA A 54 0.82 -8.71 -7.88
C ALA A 54 1.66 -8.94 -9.15
N VAL A 55 1.37 -8.22 -10.25
CA VAL A 55 2.19 -8.24 -11.47
C VAL A 55 3.58 -7.66 -11.20
N LEU A 56 3.66 -6.51 -10.53
CA LEU A 56 4.95 -5.88 -10.20
C LEU A 56 5.80 -6.78 -9.30
N PHE A 57 5.23 -7.42 -8.28
CA PHE A 57 5.94 -8.41 -7.48
C PHE A 57 6.44 -9.58 -8.31
N THR A 58 5.61 -10.11 -9.23
CA THR A 58 6.00 -11.19 -10.13
C THR A 58 7.25 -10.79 -10.93
N LEU A 59 7.23 -9.62 -11.55
CA LEU A 59 8.38 -9.08 -12.29
C LEU A 59 9.58 -8.84 -11.39
N GLY A 60 9.37 -8.23 -10.22
CA GLY A 60 10.43 -7.92 -9.27
C GLY A 60 11.17 -9.17 -8.77
N TYR A 61 10.45 -10.24 -8.44
CA TYR A 61 11.03 -11.51 -8.01
C TYR A 61 11.63 -12.32 -9.16
N ALA A 62 11.08 -12.25 -10.38
CA ALA A 62 11.72 -12.85 -11.57
C ALA A 62 13.05 -12.16 -11.90
N LEU A 63 13.11 -10.82 -11.83
CA LEU A 63 14.36 -10.08 -11.98
C LEU A 63 15.33 -10.36 -10.82
N ARG A 64 14.82 -10.56 -9.60
CA ARG A 64 15.64 -10.98 -8.45
C ARG A 64 16.25 -12.34 -8.67
N GLU A 65 15.51 -13.29 -9.24
CA GLU A 65 16.03 -14.61 -9.61
C GLU A 65 17.18 -14.49 -10.61
N TYR A 66 16.98 -13.73 -11.70
CA TYR A 66 18.05 -13.46 -12.66
C TYR A 66 19.28 -12.86 -11.97
N GLY A 67 19.05 -11.86 -11.10
CA GLY A 67 20.09 -11.24 -10.29
C GLY A 67 20.77 -12.23 -9.33
N ALA A 68 20.08 -13.28 -8.90
CA ALA A 68 20.66 -14.29 -8.02
C ALA A 68 21.64 -15.23 -8.73
N PHE A 69 21.50 -15.40 -10.06
CA PHE A 69 22.50 -16.07 -10.88
C PHE A 69 23.61 -15.12 -11.35
N ASN A 70 23.32 -13.81 -11.42
CA ASN A 70 24.21 -12.77 -11.96
C ASN A 70 24.47 -11.65 -10.93
N TYR A 71 24.88 -12.02 -9.72
CA TYR A 71 24.94 -11.09 -8.59
C TYR A 71 26.21 -10.21 -8.54
N LEU A 72 27.21 -10.48 -9.39
CA LEU A 72 28.43 -9.68 -9.47
C LEU A 72 28.20 -8.38 -10.23
N TYR A 73 28.88 -7.32 -9.78
CA TYR A 73 28.78 -5.99 -10.33
C TYR A 73 29.15 -5.95 -11.83
N ASN A 74 28.20 -5.47 -12.62
CA ASN A 74 28.32 -5.09 -14.02
C ASN A 74 27.18 -4.08 -14.25
N THR A 75 27.37 -3.07 -15.10
CA THR A 75 26.35 -2.10 -15.50
C THR A 75 24.99 -2.75 -15.81
N GLN A 76 24.97 -3.86 -16.57
CA GLN A 76 23.71 -4.55 -16.88
C GLN A 76 23.07 -5.19 -15.65
N ASN A 77 23.87 -5.91 -14.84
CA ASN A 77 23.38 -6.57 -13.62
C ASN A 77 22.88 -5.56 -12.60
N LEU A 78 23.54 -4.40 -12.50
CA LEU A 78 23.14 -3.29 -11.64
C LEU A 78 21.75 -2.76 -12.03
N ILE A 79 21.50 -2.53 -13.32
CA ILE A 79 20.18 -2.07 -13.80
C ILE A 79 19.09 -3.08 -13.45
N ILE A 80 19.35 -4.38 -13.67
CA ILE A 80 18.39 -5.45 -13.35
C ILE A 80 18.13 -5.53 -11.84
N PHE A 81 19.18 -5.41 -11.03
CA PHE A 81 19.07 -5.34 -9.58
C PHE A 81 18.19 -4.15 -9.14
N ILE A 82 18.45 -2.95 -9.68
CA ILE A 82 17.67 -1.74 -9.37
C ILE A 82 16.20 -1.94 -9.75
N LEU A 83 15.91 -2.43 -10.95
CA LEU A 83 14.53 -2.71 -11.40
C LEU A 83 13.83 -3.71 -10.49
N SER A 84 14.53 -4.77 -10.06
CA SER A 84 14.03 -5.72 -9.08
C SER A 84 13.65 -5.05 -7.76
N GLN A 85 14.55 -4.23 -7.19
CA GLN A 85 14.26 -3.50 -5.94
C GLN A 85 13.08 -2.54 -6.10
N VAL A 86 13.02 -1.78 -7.20
CA VAL A 86 11.94 -0.83 -7.47
C VAL A 86 10.59 -1.53 -7.55
N PHE A 87 10.48 -2.62 -8.32
CA PHE A 87 9.22 -3.35 -8.45
C PHE A 87 8.76 -4.01 -7.15
N ILE A 88 9.69 -4.49 -6.32
CA ILE A 88 9.34 -5.08 -5.01
C ILE A 88 8.93 -3.98 -4.02
N TYR A 89 9.67 -2.89 -3.93
CA TYR A 89 9.46 -1.89 -2.87
C TYR A 89 8.35 -0.88 -3.15
N VAL A 90 8.00 -0.62 -4.41
CA VAL A 90 6.87 0.25 -4.76
C VAL A 90 5.51 -0.36 -4.38
N CYS A 91 5.43 -1.70 -4.29
CA CYS A 91 4.16 -2.39 -4.12
C CYS A 91 3.48 -2.12 -2.77
N PRO A 92 4.16 -2.15 -1.61
CA PRO A 92 3.42 -2.07 -0.35
C PRO A 92 2.81 -0.69 -0.04
N PRO A 93 3.45 0.45 -0.37
CA PRO A 93 2.77 1.75 -0.33
C PRO A 93 1.51 1.78 -1.21
N LEU A 94 1.54 1.16 -2.40
CA LEU A 94 0.36 1.02 -3.26
C LEU A 94 -0.73 0.12 -2.65
N LEU A 95 -0.34 -0.96 -1.96
CA LEU A 95 -1.28 -1.82 -1.22
C LEU A 95 -1.89 -1.08 -0.02
N GLU A 96 -1.12 -0.21 0.61
CA GLU A 96 -1.62 0.66 1.67
C GLU A 96 -2.62 1.69 1.13
N LEU A 97 -2.34 2.30 -0.01
CA LEU A 97 -3.29 3.15 -0.73
C LEU A 97 -4.57 2.39 -1.10
N ALA A 98 -4.46 1.10 -1.47
CA ALA A 98 -5.63 0.25 -1.71
C ALA A 98 -6.47 0.06 -0.44
N ASN A 99 -5.85 -0.12 0.73
CA ASN A 99 -6.54 -0.19 2.02
C ASN A 99 -7.22 1.13 2.37
N TYR A 100 -6.54 2.25 2.12
CA TYR A 100 -7.13 3.57 2.27
C TYR A 100 -8.41 3.62 1.43
N HIS A 101 -8.32 3.29 0.14
CA HIS A 101 -9.43 3.29 -0.81
C HIS A 101 -10.62 2.46 -0.35
N VAL A 102 -10.36 1.25 0.16
CA VAL A 102 -11.39 0.40 0.74
C VAL A 102 -12.04 1.06 1.96
N LEU A 103 -11.30 1.65 2.90
CA LEU A 103 -11.90 2.38 4.02
C LEU A 103 -12.74 3.56 3.55
N GLY A 104 -12.24 4.35 2.59
CA GLY A 104 -12.98 5.46 1.99
C GLY A 104 -14.35 5.02 1.47
N ARG A 105 -14.41 3.87 0.78
CA ARG A 105 -15.68 3.26 0.33
C ARG A 105 -16.60 2.86 1.46
N ILE A 106 -16.06 2.25 2.52
CA ILE A 106 -16.86 1.83 3.67
C ILE A 106 -17.45 3.05 4.38
N LEU A 107 -16.67 4.13 4.53
CA LEU A 107 -17.17 5.38 5.12
C LEU A 107 -18.24 6.05 4.24
N TYR A 108 -18.11 5.94 2.92
CA TYR A 108 -19.16 6.38 1.98
C TYR A 108 -20.43 5.54 2.08
N TYR A 109 -20.29 4.25 2.37
CA TYR A 109 -21.42 3.35 2.53
C TYR A 109 -22.14 3.59 3.86
N VAL A 110 -21.45 3.98 4.94
CA VAL A 110 -22.07 4.32 6.23
C VAL A 110 -21.67 5.73 6.69
N PRO A 111 -22.16 6.78 6.00
CA PRO A 111 -21.69 8.15 6.20
C PRO A 111 -22.05 8.70 7.58
N HIS A 112 -23.20 8.29 8.14
CA HIS A 112 -23.71 8.78 9.42
C HIS A 112 -22.86 8.38 10.63
N LEU A 113 -21.99 7.36 10.50
CA LEU A 113 -21.05 6.94 11.55
C LEU A 113 -19.60 7.33 11.24
N ALA A 114 -19.33 7.83 10.04
CA ALA A 114 -17.98 8.15 9.58
C ALA A 114 -17.36 9.28 10.45
N PRO A 115 -16.12 9.11 10.97
CA PRO A 115 -15.44 10.17 11.73
C PRO A 115 -15.03 11.33 10.82
N ILE A 116 -14.67 11.01 9.57
CA ILE A 116 -14.38 11.96 8.50
C ILE A 116 -15.07 11.49 7.22
N PRO A 117 -15.43 12.40 6.28
CA PRO A 117 -16.00 12.01 5.01
C PRO A 117 -15.08 11.05 4.22
N GLY A 118 -15.66 10.05 3.57
CA GLY A 118 -14.92 9.04 2.79
C GLY A 118 -14.02 9.63 1.70
N SER A 119 -14.40 10.75 1.07
CA SER A 119 -13.55 11.48 0.10
C SER A 119 -12.26 11.97 0.73
N ARG A 120 -12.34 12.47 1.97
CA ARG A 120 -11.19 13.07 2.65
C ARG A 120 -10.18 12.04 3.09
N VAL A 121 -10.60 10.80 3.37
CA VAL A 121 -9.65 9.70 3.65
C VAL A 121 -8.68 9.56 2.48
N MET A 122 -9.18 9.53 1.25
CA MET A 122 -8.33 9.32 0.07
C MET A 122 -7.41 10.51 -0.13
N SER A 123 -7.95 11.69 0.05
CA SER A 123 -7.19 12.91 -0.14
C SER A 123 -6.06 13.08 0.85
N ILE A 124 -6.36 12.87 2.13
CA ILE A 124 -5.41 13.07 3.22
C ILE A 124 -4.35 11.97 3.18
N PHE A 125 -4.76 10.70 3.23
CA PHE A 125 -3.81 9.60 3.33
C PHE A 125 -3.10 9.29 2.02
N GLY A 126 -3.78 9.43 0.88
CA GLY A 126 -3.13 9.31 -0.43
C GLY A 126 -2.14 10.44 -0.71
N GLY A 127 -2.49 11.68 -0.36
CA GLY A 127 -1.57 12.82 -0.46
C GLY A 127 -0.38 12.70 0.49
N LEU A 128 -0.62 12.25 1.73
CA LEU A 128 0.44 11.97 2.71
C LEU A 128 1.37 10.86 2.21
N MET A 129 0.82 9.76 1.69
CA MET A 129 1.60 8.67 1.10
C MET A 129 2.46 9.18 -0.07
N ALA A 130 1.91 9.98 -0.98
CA ALA A 130 2.67 10.53 -2.10
C ALA A 130 3.84 11.42 -1.63
N LEU A 131 3.63 12.22 -0.59
CA LEU A 131 4.71 13.00 0.04
C LEU A 131 5.77 12.10 0.66
N ILE A 132 5.36 11.05 1.39
CA ILE A 132 6.30 10.11 2.02
C ILE A 132 7.12 9.38 0.96
N GLU A 133 6.49 8.87 -0.10
CA GLU A 133 7.18 8.17 -1.20
C GLU A 133 8.12 9.10 -1.98
N LEU A 134 7.77 10.38 -2.12
CA LEU A 134 8.67 11.38 -2.70
C LEU A 134 9.92 11.57 -1.84
N LEU A 135 9.75 11.75 -0.53
CA LEU A 135 10.87 11.91 0.41
C LEU A 135 11.74 10.66 0.46
N ASN A 136 11.12 9.48 0.42
CA ASN A 136 11.81 8.19 0.38
C ASN A 136 12.64 8.04 -0.91
N SER A 137 12.04 8.31 -2.07
CA SER A 137 12.71 8.22 -3.37
C SER A 137 13.90 9.17 -3.48
N LEU A 138 13.72 10.41 -3.00
CA LEU A 138 14.81 11.39 -2.92
C LEU A 138 15.90 10.93 -1.95
N GLY A 139 15.52 10.41 -0.79
CA GLY A 139 16.44 9.89 0.22
C GLY A 139 17.33 8.78 -0.33
N VAL A 140 16.73 7.77 -0.95
CA VAL A 140 17.44 6.64 -1.59
C VAL A 140 18.32 7.11 -2.73
N SER A 141 17.83 8.02 -3.59
CA SER A 141 18.62 8.53 -4.72
C SER A 141 19.86 9.31 -4.27
N LEU A 142 19.76 10.07 -3.17
CA LEU A 142 20.87 10.86 -2.66
C LEU A 142 21.90 10.00 -1.92
N SER A 143 21.44 9.01 -1.15
CA SER A 143 22.31 8.10 -0.40
C SER A 143 23.04 7.09 -1.31
N ALA A 144 22.41 6.67 -2.41
CA ALA A 144 22.99 5.69 -3.33
C ALA A 144 23.92 6.30 -4.40
N ASN A 145 24.08 7.63 -4.46
CA ASN A 145 24.93 8.27 -5.45
C ASN A 145 26.39 8.38 -4.96
N PRO A 146 27.32 7.56 -5.48
CA PRO A 146 28.71 7.57 -5.03
C PRO A 146 29.46 8.85 -5.41
N SER A 147 28.95 9.63 -6.37
CA SER A 147 29.55 10.91 -6.78
C SER A 147 29.13 12.09 -5.91
N SER A 148 28.16 11.91 -5.00
CA SER A 148 27.71 12.94 -4.06
C SER A 148 28.68 13.13 -2.89
N SER A 149 28.73 14.32 -2.29
CA SER A 149 29.48 14.54 -1.05
C SER A 149 28.93 13.69 0.11
N GLU A 150 29.78 13.40 1.09
CA GLU A 150 29.40 12.66 2.30
C GLU A 150 28.19 13.30 3.02
N SER A 151 28.15 14.64 3.08
CA SER A 151 27.03 15.39 3.66
C SER A 151 25.71 15.14 2.92
N THR A 152 25.74 15.07 1.60
CA THR A 152 24.57 14.78 0.76
C THR A 152 24.10 13.33 0.90
N GLN A 153 25.03 12.38 0.98
CA GLN A 153 24.68 10.98 1.22
C GLN A 153 24.05 10.77 2.60
N LYS A 154 24.59 11.41 3.65
CA LYS A 154 24.00 11.43 5.00
C LYS A 154 22.61 12.05 5.01
N LEU A 155 22.42 13.17 4.32
CA LEU A 155 21.10 13.79 4.16
C LEU A 155 20.11 12.80 3.52
N GLY A 156 20.51 12.11 2.45
CA GLY A 156 19.68 11.09 1.80
C GLY A 156 19.28 9.95 2.75
N SER A 157 20.23 9.47 3.54
CA SER A 157 19.98 8.44 4.56
C SER A 157 18.96 8.91 5.62
N HIS A 158 19.12 10.13 6.15
CA HIS A 158 18.19 10.72 7.11
C HIS A 158 16.79 10.95 6.52
N LEU A 159 16.70 11.38 5.26
CA LEU A 159 15.42 11.53 4.55
C LEU A 159 14.69 10.19 4.43
N THR A 160 15.42 9.11 4.13
CA THR A 160 14.86 7.75 4.03
C THR A 160 14.31 7.29 5.38
N ILE A 161 15.07 7.46 6.47
CA ILE A 161 14.59 7.12 7.82
C ILE A 161 13.37 7.95 8.21
N ALA A 162 13.38 9.26 7.92
CA ALA A 162 12.26 10.13 8.21
C ALA A 162 11.00 9.68 7.46
N ALA A 163 11.14 9.34 6.16
CA ALA A 163 10.04 8.85 5.34
C ALA A 163 9.43 7.55 5.91
N VAL A 164 10.26 6.55 6.22
CA VAL A 164 9.79 5.29 6.82
C VAL A 164 9.12 5.53 8.19
N SER A 165 9.65 6.45 9.00
CA SER A 165 9.07 6.80 10.30
C SER A 165 7.71 7.49 10.16
N MET A 166 7.56 8.39 9.18
CA MET A 166 6.27 9.01 8.86
C MET A 166 5.26 7.98 8.34
N GLN A 167 5.71 7.00 7.55
CA GLN A 167 4.87 5.89 7.08
C GLN A 167 4.29 5.11 8.27
N LEU A 168 5.13 4.79 9.25
CA LEU A 168 4.72 4.08 10.46
C LEU A 168 3.65 4.86 11.25
N ALA A 169 3.84 6.17 11.38
CA ALA A 169 2.86 7.05 12.02
C ALA A 169 1.53 7.12 11.23
N ALA A 170 1.61 7.21 9.90
CA ALA A 170 0.43 7.25 9.03
C ALA A 170 -0.42 5.99 9.15
N ILE A 171 0.21 4.80 9.14
CA ILE A 171 -0.46 3.51 9.36
C ILE A 171 -1.16 3.49 10.72
N CYS A 172 -0.48 3.91 11.79
CA CYS A 172 -1.05 3.95 13.14
C CYS A 172 -2.29 4.85 13.21
N ILE A 173 -2.21 6.07 12.66
CA ILE A 173 -3.32 7.02 12.63
C ILE A 173 -4.49 6.46 11.81
N PHE A 174 -4.22 5.83 10.67
CA PHE A 174 -5.23 5.20 9.85
C PHE A 174 -5.96 4.06 10.58
N VAL A 175 -5.21 3.18 11.26
CA VAL A 175 -5.79 2.09 12.06
C VAL A 175 -6.65 2.66 13.17
N ILE A 176 -6.20 3.68 13.90
CA ILE A 176 -7.00 4.35 14.94
C ILE A 176 -8.30 4.91 14.36
N LEU A 177 -8.24 5.61 13.22
CA LEU A 177 -9.43 6.15 12.53
C LEU A 177 -10.44 5.04 12.21
N SER A 178 -9.96 3.92 11.66
CA SER A 178 -10.82 2.79 11.32
C SER A 178 -11.42 2.12 12.56
N VAL A 179 -10.67 2.00 13.67
CA VAL A 179 -11.17 1.46 14.95
C VAL A 179 -12.26 2.36 15.53
N ILE A 180 -12.11 3.67 15.46
CA ILE A 180 -13.15 4.63 15.90
C ILE A 180 -14.43 4.39 15.10
N PHE A 181 -14.33 4.30 13.78
CA PHE A 181 -15.48 4.00 12.92
C PHE A 181 -16.11 2.64 13.23
N HIS A 182 -15.31 1.60 13.37
CA HIS A 182 -15.78 0.25 13.67
C HIS A 182 -16.51 0.19 15.03
N ARG A 183 -15.99 0.87 16.06
CA ARG A 183 -16.66 1.00 17.37
C ARG A 183 -18.01 1.70 17.26
N ARG A 184 -18.11 2.75 16.42
CA ARG A 184 -19.40 3.42 16.14
C ARG A 184 -20.40 2.48 15.47
N CYS A 185 -19.96 1.67 14.49
CA CYS A 185 -20.79 0.65 13.84
C CYS A 185 -21.33 -0.39 14.83
N ILE A 186 -20.47 -0.88 15.73
CA ILE A 186 -20.88 -1.86 16.76
C ILE A 186 -21.93 -1.27 17.70
N ARG A 187 -21.74 -0.03 18.17
CA ARG A 187 -22.71 0.67 19.04
C ARG A 187 -24.05 0.90 18.34
N ALA A 188 -24.02 1.24 17.06
CA ALA A 188 -25.20 1.41 16.22
C ALA A 188 -25.80 0.08 15.72
N LYS A 189 -25.29 -1.08 16.16
CA LYS A 189 -25.71 -2.43 15.75
C LYS A 189 -25.64 -2.67 14.23
N ILE A 190 -24.83 -1.91 13.50
CA ILE A 190 -24.58 -2.12 12.07
C ILE A 190 -23.65 -3.32 11.90
N ARG A 191 -24.22 -4.47 11.52
CA ARG A 191 -23.50 -5.75 11.31
C ARG A 191 -23.47 -6.19 9.84
N ALA A 192 -23.72 -5.25 8.92
CA ALA A 192 -23.77 -5.54 7.50
C ALA A 192 -22.44 -6.17 7.02
N ARG A 193 -22.52 -7.28 6.27
CA ARG A 193 -21.36 -7.96 5.67
C ARG A 193 -20.49 -7.03 4.78
N PRO A 194 -21.05 -6.06 4.03
CA PRO A 194 -20.29 -5.07 3.25
C PRO A 194 -19.37 -4.17 4.09
N VAL A 195 -19.62 -4.07 5.40
CA VAL A 195 -18.82 -3.26 6.34
C VAL A 195 -17.86 -4.15 7.13
N SER A 196 -18.39 -5.19 7.77
CA SER A 196 -17.64 -6.01 8.72
C SER A 196 -16.53 -6.84 8.08
N THR A 197 -16.76 -7.40 6.88
CA THR A 197 -15.75 -8.24 6.21
C THR A 197 -14.57 -7.39 5.72
N PRO A 198 -14.78 -6.32 4.92
CA PRO A 198 -13.66 -5.51 4.44
C PRO A 198 -12.88 -4.82 5.57
N LEU A 199 -13.53 -4.42 6.68
CA LEU A 199 -12.82 -3.89 7.85
C LEU A 199 -11.87 -4.92 8.48
N LYS A 200 -12.33 -6.17 8.68
CA LYS A 200 -11.48 -7.24 9.23
C LYS A 200 -10.30 -7.56 8.29
N THR A 201 -10.57 -7.69 6.99
CA THR A 201 -9.54 -7.91 5.98
C THR A 201 -8.51 -6.78 5.99
N MET A 202 -8.96 -5.54 6.06
CA MET A 202 -8.10 -4.36 6.14
C MET A 202 -7.25 -4.33 7.42
N TYR A 203 -7.77 -4.75 8.58
CA TYR A 203 -6.95 -4.83 9.79
C TYR A 203 -5.80 -5.82 9.65
N VAL A 204 -6.08 -7.02 9.15
CA VAL A 204 -5.03 -8.02 8.91
C VAL A 204 -4.01 -7.48 7.90
N SER A 205 -4.50 -6.87 6.81
CA SER A 205 -3.66 -6.26 5.78
C SER A 205 -2.74 -5.17 6.35
N MET A 206 -3.30 -4.23 7.12
CA MET A 206 -2.52 -3.15 7.74
C MET A 206 -1.53 -3.66 8.78
N THR A 207 -1.86 -4.73 9.53
CA THR A 207 -0.90 -5.35 10.45
C THR A 207 0.29 -5.98 9.70
N LEU A 208 0.06 -6.66 8.57
CA LEU A 208 1.14 -7.23 7.76
C LEU A 208 2.05 -6.13 7.19
N ILE A 209 1.45 -5.04 6.68
CA ILE A 209 2.21 -3.88 6.18
C ILE A 209 2.97 -3.20 7.32
N LEU A 210 2.37 -3.07 8.50
CA LEU A 210 3.00 -2.47 9.68
C LEU A 210 4.26 -3.22 10.12
N ILE A 211 4.18 -4.55 10.24
CA ILE A 211 5.33 -5.38 10.61
C ILE A 211 6.46 -5.21 9.60
N ARG A 212 6.13 -5.18 8.31
CA ARG A 212 7.07 -4.92 7.21
C ARG A 212 7.71 -3.53 7.29
N CYS A 213 6.94 -2.48 7.58
CA CYS A 213 7.47 -1.13 7.79
C CYS A 213 8.42 -1.04 9.00
N ILE A 214 8.13 -1.76 10.09
CA ILE A 214 9.02 -1.85 11.25
C ILE A 214 10.33 -2.54 10.87
N TYR A 215 10.26 -3.67 10.16
CA TYR A 215 11.44 -4.35 9.62
C TYR A 215 12.27 -3.39 8.77
N ARG A 216 11.64 -2.63 7.87
CA ARG A 216 12.35 -1.65 7.02
C ARG A 216 12.98 -0.52 7.82
N LEU A 217 12.34 -0.05 8.88
CA LEU A 217 12.92 0.98 9.73
C LEU A 217 14.22 0.46 10.38
N VAL A 218 14.17 -0.74 10.97
CA VAL A 218 15.35 -1.37 11.60
C VAL A 218 16.46 -1.62 10.58
N GLU A 219 16.11 -2.14 9.41
CA GLU A 219 17.05 -2.37 8.30
C GLU A 219 17.80 -1.07 7.90
N HIS A 220 17.08 0.05 7.79
CA HIS A 220 17.71 1.34 7.43
C HIS A 220 18.55 1.93 8.55
N LEU A 221 18.13 1.78 9.82
CA LEU A 221 18.92 2.26 10.97
C LEU A 221 20.26 1.53 11.06
N ASP A 222 20.26 0.22 10.82
CA ASP A 222 21.49 -0.59 10.80
C ASP A 222 22.43 -0.16 9.65
N PHE A 223 21.87 0.21 8.48
CA PHE A 223 22.65 0.68 7.33
C PHE A 223 23.39 2.01 7.56
N VAL A 224 22.86 2.93 8.38
CA VAL A 224 23.50 4.24 8.63
C VAL A 224 24.79 4.12 9.45
N SER A 225 24.91 3.04 10.21
CA SER A 225 25.98 2.88 11.20
C SER A 225 27.30 2.33 10.65
N ILE A 226 27.38 1.99 9.35
CA ILE A 226 28.47 1.16 8.81
C ILE A 226 29.03 1.74 7.50
N ASP A 227 30.35 1.84 7.42
CA ASP A 227 31.07 2.17 6.18
C ASP A 227 31.10 0.94 5.26
N ILE A 228 30.43 1.05 4.10
CA ILE A 228 30.30 0.00 3.09
C ILE A 228 31.60 -0.24 2.29
N ASN A 229 32.59 0.64 2.44
CA ASN A 229 33.86 0.55 1.70
C ASN A 229 34.89 -0.38 2.36
N ASP A 230 34.63 -0.86 3.57
CA ASP A 230 35.55 -1.72 4.31
C ASP A 230 34.96 -3.14 4.49
N PHE A 231 35.69 -4.13 4.00
CA PHE A 231 35.31 -5.54 4.09
C PHE A 231 35.22 -6.03 5.54
N GLU A 232 36.03 -5.49 6.45
CA GLU A 232 35.96 -5.84 7.88
C GLU A 232 34.70 -5.24 8.53
N SER A 233 34.31 -4.04 8.13
CA SER A 233 33.02 -3.42 8.48
C SER A 233 31.85 -4.24 7.93
N LEU A 234 31.98 -4.84 6.73
CA LEU A 234 30.98 -5.77 6.18
C LEU A 234 30.78 -7.03 7.04
N LEU A 235 31.82 -7.46 7.75
CA LEU A 235 31.78 -8.57 8.69
C LEU A 235 31.09 -8.22 10.02
N ARG A 236 30.88 -6.94 10.32
CA ARG A 236 30.21 -6.45 11.53
C ARG A 236 28.74 -6.05 11.27
N LEU A 237 28.21 -6.23 10.06
CA LEU A 237 26.80 -5.95 9.79
C LEU A 237 25.86 -6.72 10.71
N SER A 238 24.78 -6.06 11.07
CA SER A 238 23.62 -6.66 11.74
C SER A 238 23.17 -7.92 10.98
N PRO A 239 22.76 -8.99 11.69
CA PRO A 239 22.25 -10.21 11.06
C PRO A 239 21.13 -9.96 10.03
N ILE A 240 20.36 -8.90 10.21
CA ILE A 240 19.28 -8.49 9.30
C ILE A 240 19.78 -8.27 7.87
N LEU A 241 20.95 -7.67 7.72
CA LEU A 241 21.53 -7.34 6.42
C LEU A 241 22.39 -8.45 5.85
N ARG A 242 22.90 -9.36 6.69
CA ARG A 242 23.76 -10.48 6.26
C ARG A 242 22.95 -11.69 5.85
N TYR A 243 21.80 -11.91 6.47
CA TYR A 243 20.99 -13.10 6.24
C TYR A 243 19.76 -12.78 5.39
N GLU A 244 19.81 -13.17 4.12
CA GLU A 244 18.71 -12.96 3.16
C GLU A 244 17.36 -13.55 3.61
N TRP A 245 17.33 -14.54 4.51
CA TRP A 245 16.07 -15.12 4.96
C TRP A 245 15.18 -14.09 5.68
N PHE A 246 15.76 -13.06 6.33
CA PHE A 246 14.99 -11.96 6.92
C PHE A 246 14.19 -11.22 5.85
N PHE A 247 14.80 -10.92 4.70
CA PHE A 247 14.12 -10.33 3.56
C PHE A 247 12.96 -11.23 3.08
N TYR A 248 13.16 -12.53 2.90
CA TYR A 248 12.06 -13.40 2.46
C TYR A 248 10.92 -13.52 3.47
N VAL A 249 11.21 -13.49 4.77
CA VAL A 249 10.17 -13.55 5.81
C VAL A 249 9.42 -12.23 5.92
N PHE A 250 10.12 -11.11 6.10
CA PHE A 250 9.50 -9.83 6.44
C PHE A 250 9.09 -9.00 5.22
N GLU A 251 9.78 -9.11 4.08
CA GLU A 251 9.38 -8.45 2.84
C GLU A 251 8.48 -9.36 2.00
N ALA A 252 8.97 -10.53 1.60
CA ALA A 252 8.30 -11.35 0.60
C ALA A 252 7.04 -12.05 1.14
N THR A 253 7.17 -12.74 2.27
CA THR A 253 6.10 -13.57 2.83
C THR A 253 4.95 -12.70 3.34
N LEU A 254 5.23 -11.62 4.07
CA LEU A 254 4.17 -10.71 4.55
C LEU A 254 3.36 -10.12 3.41
N MET A 255 4.01 -9.71 2.31
CA MET A 255 3.33 -9.14 1.15
C MET A 255 2.58 -10.19 0.33
N LEU A 256 3.10 -11.43 0.27
CA LEU A 256 2.39 -12.54 -0.36
C LEU A 256 1.12 -12.90 0.43
N LEU A 257 1.23 -13.02 1.76
CA LEU A 257 0.08 -13.24 2.64
C LEU A 257 -0.97 -12.14 2.46
N ASN A 258 -0.53 -10.89 2.36
CA ASN A 258 -1.41 -9.76 2.09
C ASN A 258 -2.11 -9.87 0.72
N SER A 259 -1.38 -10.27 -0.32
CA SER A 259 -1.92 -10.46 -1.67
C SER A 259 -2.96 -11.59 -1.71
N VAL A 260 -2.68 -12.71 -1.03
CA VAL A 260 -3.59 -13.86 -0.90
C VAL A 260 -4.84 -13.50 -0.09
N LEU A 261 -4.67 -12.76 1.02
CA LEU A 261 -5.76 -12.24 1.85
C LEU A 261 -6.77 -11.46 0.99
N TRP A 262 -6.32 -10.52 0.16
CA TRP A 262 -7.21 -9.75 -0.71
C TRP A 262 -7.80 -10.55 -1.86
N ASN A 263 -7.12 -11.62 -2.30
CA ASN A 263 -7.69 -12.58 -3.26
C ASN A 263 -8.84 -13.39 -2.64
N VAL A 264 -8.70 -13.86 -1.40
CA VAL A 264 -9.74 -14.67 -0.73
C VAL A 264 -10.93 -13.79 -0.32
N TRP A 265 -10.66 -12.65 0.32
CA TRP A 265 -11.68 -11.75 0.85
C TRP A 265 -11.83 -10.49 -0.01
N ASN A 266 -12.11 -10.68 -1.30
CA ASN A 266 -12.27 -9.56 -2.22
C ASN A 266 -13.47 -8.67 -1.81
N PRO A 267 -13.26 -7.36 -1.55
CA PRO A 267 -14.30 -6.45 -1.11
C PRO A 267 -15.41 -6.24 -2.15
N ALA A 268 -15.13 -6.46 -3.43
CA ALA A 268 -16.10 -6.37 -4.51
C ALA A 268 -17.21 -7.43 -4.46
N ARG A 269 -17.02 -8.50 -3.68
CA ARG A 269 -18.07 -9.51 -3.42
C ARG A 269 -19.16 -8.99 -2.47
N TYR A 270 -18.82 -8.01 -1.64
CA TYR A 270 -19.68 -7.56 -0.55
C TYR A 270 -20.15 -6.12 -0.75
N MET A 271 -19.34 -5.24 -1.33
CA MET A 271 -19.70 -3.82 -1.48
C MET A 271 -20.47 -3.54 -2.77
N PRO A 272 -21.41 -2.56 -2.76
CA PRO A 272 -22.08 -2.12 -3.96
C PRO A 272 -21.11 -1.56 -5.01
N ARG A 273 -21.38 -1.87 -6.28
CA ARG A 273 -20.56 -1.41 -7.42
C ARG A 273 -20.59 0.11 -7.61
N LYS A 274 -21.75 0.72 -7.34
CA LYS A 274 -22.00 2.15 -7.51
C LYS A 274 -21.49 2.93 -6.30
N TYR A 275 -20.92 4.11 -6.54
CA TYR A 275 -20.25 4.88 -5.49
C TYR A 275 -21.21 5.58 -4.54
N HIS A 276 -22.41 5.85 -5.03
CA HIS A 276 -23.45 6.66 -4.42
C HIS A 276 -24.51 5.83 -3.68
N ILE A 277 -24.31 4.52 -3.55
CA ILE A 277 -25.17 3.68 -2.70
C ILE A 277 -24.68 3.79 -1.25
N TYR A 278 -25.57 4.16 -0.33
CA TYR A 278 -25.29 4.25 1.11
C TYR A 278 -26.36 3.50 1.92
N LEU A 279 -25.96 3.05 3.11
CA LEU A 279 -26.79 2.32 4.06
C LEU A 279 -27.55 3.30 4.95
N ASP A 280 -28.87 3.10 5.03
CA ASP A 280 -29.74 3.85 5.93
C ASP A 280 -29.46 3.52 7.41
N LYS A 281 -29.97 4.35 8.33
CA LYS A 281 -29.79 4.22 9.79
C LYS A 281 -30.31 2.89 10.34
N ASP A 282 -31.26 2.27 9.65
CA ASP A 282 -31.82 0.95 9.99
C ASP A 282 -30.82 -0.19 9.78
N GLY A 283 -29.72 0.05 9.05
CA GLY A 283 -28.64 -0.91 8.83
C GLY A 283 -28.96 -2.03 7.83
N VAL A 284 -30.11 -1.92 7.14
CA VAL A 284 -30.60 -2.91 6.16
C VAL A 284 -30.90 -2.28 4.80
N THR A 285 -31.53 -1.11 4.76
CA THR A 285 -31.97 -0.46 3.51
C THR A 285 -30.81 0.26 2.82
N GLU A 286 -30.59 -0.02 1.54
CA GLU A 286 -29.64 0.70 0.69
C GLU A 286 -30.37 1.80 -0.11
N LEU A 287 -29.79 3.00 -0.14
CA LEU A 287 -30.34 4.18 -0.83
C LEU A 287 -29.36 4.69 -1.89
N GLU A 288 -29.89 5.21 -3.00
CA GLU A 288 -29.10 5.73 -4.13
C GLU A 288 -28.99 7.27 -4.06
N GLY A 289 -27.80 7.79 -3.76
CA GLY A 289 -27.50 9.23 -3.70
C GLY A 289 -27.30 9.89 -5.07
N LYS A 290 -27.18 11.23 -5.10
CA LYS A 290 -26.98 12.00 -6.34
C LYS A 290 -25.67 11.61 -7.07
N LYS A 291 -25.74 11.47 -8.39
CA LYS A 291 -24.61 11.14 -9.27
C LYS A 291 -23.66 12.34 -9.39
N ASP A 292 -22.36 12.10 -9.20
CA ASP A 292 -21.33 13.11 -9.41
C ASP A 292 -21.17 13.45 -10.91
N ASN A 293 -21.61 14.66 -11.30
CA ASN A 293 -21.61 15.15 -12.68
C ASN A 293 -20.28 15.79 -13.14
N ARG A 294 -19.18 15.68 -12.38
CA ARG A 294 -17.86 16.19 -12.83
C ARG A 294 -17.39 15.53 -14.14
N SER A 295 -16.76 16.31 -15.02
CA SER A 295 -16.11 15.83 -16.25
C SER A 295 -15.05 14.77 -15.93
N LEU A 296 -14.85 13.81 -16.84
CA LEU A 296 -13.90 12.70 -16.67
C LEU A 296 -12.47 13.19 -16.39
N GLN A 297 -12.06 14.31 -17.01
CA GLN A 297 -10.75 14.92 -16.77
C GLN A 297 -10.61 15.41 -15.32
N HIS A 298 -11.61 16.12 -14.79
CA HIS A 298 -11.59 16.57 -13.40
C HIS A 298 -11.63 15.40 -12.41
N LYS A 299 -12.32 14.30 -12.74
CA LYS A 299 -12.31 13.08 -11.93
C LYS A 299 -10.92 12.44 -11.90
N LEU A 300 -10.30 12.25 -13.07
CA LEU A 300 -8.96 11.69 -13.18
C LEU A 300 -7.91 12.59 -12.49
N LEU A 301 -7.96 13.90 -12.73
CA LEU A 301 -7.05 14.86 -12.13
C LEU A 301 -7.25 14.96 -10.61
N SER A 302 -8.48 14.87 -10.12
CA SER A 302 -8.74 14.76 -8.68
C SER A 302 -8.25 13.44 -8.09
N LEU A 303 -8.24 12.34 -8.84
CA LEU A 303 -7.63 11.09 -8.38
C LEU A 303 -6.10 11.23 -8.32
N LEU A 304 -5.49 11.79 -9.36
CA LEU A 304 -4.04 11.99 -9.46
C LEU A 304 -3.49 12.98 -8.42
N THR A 305 -4.27 14.00 -8.07
CA THR A 305 -3.90 15.00 -7.06
C THR A 305 -4.38 14.63 -5.67
N PHE A 306 -4.95 13.44 -5.49
CA PHE A 306 -5.65 13.04 -4.28
C PHE A 306 -6.67 14.12 -3.84
N GLY A 307 -7.30 14.84 -4.76
CA GLY A 307 -8.30 15.87 -4.48
C GLY A 307 -7.77 17.16 -3.84
N LEU A 308 -6.45 17.36 -3.79
CA LEU A 308 -5.81 18.54 -3.20
C LEU A 308 -5.97 19.81 -4.05
N LEU A 309 -5.88 19.71 -5.38
CA LEU A 309 -5.79 20.90 -6.26
C LEU A 309 -7.12 21.42 -6.81
N PHE A 310 -8.12 20.57 -7.03
CA PHE A 310 -9.37 20.95 -7.71
C PHE A 310 -10.59 20.69 -6.83
N ARG A 311 -10.57 21.30 -5.64
CA ARG A 311 -11.69 21.35 -4.71
C ARG A 311 -12.66 22.44 -5.15
N LYS A 312 -13.89 22.08 -5.56
CA LYS A 312 -14.97 23.08 -5.54
C LYS A 312 -15.24 23.42 -4.07
N LYS A 313 -15.15 24.69 -3.71
CA LYS A 313 -15.58 25.21 -2.41
C LYS A 313 -17.08 24.93 -2.32
N VAL A 314 -17.47 23.84 -1.65
CA VAL A 314 -18.85 23.64 -1.22
C VAL A 314 -19.01 24.59 -0.05
N GLU A 315 -19.48 25.80 -0.32
CA GLU A 315 -19.92 26.73 0.70
C GLU A 315 -21.20 26.15 1.32
N GLY A 316 -21.06 25.63 2.53
CA GLY A 316 -22.14 25.11 3.35
C GLY A 316 -21.59 24.86 4.76
N PRO A 317 -22.35 25.16 5.84
CA PRO A 317 -21.87 25.00 7.20
C PRO A 317 -21.51 23.54 7.52
N ARG A 318 -20.72 23.35 8.59
CA ARG A 318 -20.40 22.05 9.19
C ARG A 318 -21.66 21.18 9.31
N PHE A 319 -21.57 19.93 8.84
CA PHE A 319 -22.51 18.86 9.19
C PHE A 319 -23.97 19.08 8.74
N GLN A 320 -24.22 19.06 7.43
CA GLN A 320 -25.57 19.06 6.90
C GLN A 320 -25.69 18.25 5.59
N GLU A 321 -25.04 17.09 5.51
CA GLU A 321 -25.37 16.11 4.46
C GLU A 321 -26.57 15.22 4.84
N LEU A 322 -27.32 15.53 5.92
CA LEU A 322 -28.51 14.78 6.33
C LEU A 322 -29.84 15.53 6.14
N GLU A 323 -29.84 16.82 5.84
CA GLU A 323 -31.09 17.59 5.63
C GLU A 323 -31.38 17.91 4.16
N ASP A 324 -30.40 17.78 3.26
CA ASP A 324 -30.58 17.97 1.81
C ASP A 324 -30.95 16.68 1.06
N TYR A 325 -31.35 15.61 1.77
CA TYR A 325 -31.94 14.45 1.12
C TYR A 325 -33.41 14.74 0.79
N PRO A 326 -33.79 14.83 -0.49
CA PRO A 326 -35.20 14.83 -0.84
C PRO A 326 -35.83 13.54 -0.30
N THR A 327 -37.05 13.68 0.22
CA THR A 327 -37.90 12.57 0.66
C THR A 327 -37.81 11.40 -0.33
N PRO A 328 -37.64 10.15 0.16
CA PRO A 328 -37.38 9.02 -0.71
C PRO A 328 -38.56 8.80 -1.67
N VAL A 329 -38.28 8.88 -2.97
CA VAL A 329 -39.17 8.28 -3.98
C VAL A 329 -38.98 6.78 -3.85
N ARG A 330 -39.95 6.10 -3.22
CA ARG A 330 -40.03 4.63 -3.22
C ARG A 330 -40.06 4.17 -4.68
N SER A 331 -38.97 3.60 -5.18
CA SER A 331 -39.02 2.81 -6.41
C SER A 331 -39.66 1.46 -6.07
N THR A 332 -40.98 1.39 -6.20
CA THR A 332 -41.67 0.11 -6.35
C THR A 332 -41.33 -0.41 -7.74
N HIS A 333 -40.49 -1.44 -7.82
CA HIS A 333 -40.44 -2.28 -9.01
C HIS A 333 -41.06 -3.64 -8.66
N PRO A 334 -41.99 -4.14 -9.51
CA PRO A 334 -42.73 -5.38 -9.31
C PRO A 334 -41.86 -6.63 -9.38
#